data_AF-A0A2P4ZXZ2-F1
#
_entry.id   AF-A0A2P4ZXZ2-F1
#
_cell.length_a   1.000
_cell.length_b   1.000
_cell.length_c   1.000
_cell.angle_alpha   90.00
_cell.angle_beta   90.00
_cell.angle_gamma   90.00
#
_symmetry.space_group_name_H-M   'P 1'
#
loop_
_entity.id
_entity.type
_entity.pdbx_description
1 polymer ?
#
loop_
_entity_poly.entity_id
_entity_poly.type
_entity_poly.pdbx_seq_one_letter_code
_entity_poly.pdbx_strand_id
1 'polypeptide(L)'
;MKLFTSFLAIGLFTGVSIAQNSTVQIAHVTLRSEGDDHSFPMSVPADGKPVYTYSTLPVQKIDAPDFDVLQACVIDTVGPANLSSTIASDNVTQQVVIDPPQTVTSITCSGTCIETWSEFIFV
;
A
#
# COMPACT_ATOMS: atom_id res chain seq x y z
N MET A 1 69.14 -11.90 11.91
CA MET A 1 67.85 -12.50 11.49
C MET A 1 66.83 -12.25 12.60
N LYS A 2 65.77 -11.48 12.34
CA LYS A 2 64.62 -11.31 13.25
C LYS A 2 63.36 -11.44 12.39
N LEU A 3 62.62 -12.53 12.58
CA LEU A 3 61.37 -12.84 11.89
C LEU A 3 60.23 -12.17 12.66
N PHE A 4 59.58 -11.18 12.04
CA PHE A 4 58.32 -10.63 12.53
C PHE A 4 57.17 -11.40 11.87
N THR A 5 56.56 -12.33 12.60
CA THR A 5 55.33 -13.02 12.20
C THR A 5 54.13 -12.13 12.50
N SER A 6 53.48 -11.61 11.46
CA SER A 6 52.21 -10.87 11.55
C SER A 6 51.05 -11.88 11.43
N PHE A 7 50.26 -12.01 12.50
CA PHE A 7 49.03 -12.80 12.49
C PHE A 7 47.88 -11.94 11.95
N LEU A 8 47.37 -12.29 10.78
CA LEU A 8 46.15 -11.72 10.21
C LEU A 8 44.94 -12.34 10.95
N ALA A 9 44.34 -11.60 11.88
CA ALA A 9 43.08 -12.01 12.51
C ALA A 9 41.92 -11.67 11.56
N ILE A 10 41.37 -12.69 10.90
CA ILE A 10 40.15 -12.58 10.09
C ILE A 10 38.98 -12.55 11.07
N GLY A 11 38.41 -11.37 11.30
CA GLY A 11 37.17 -11.21 12.07
C GLY A 11 36.00 -11.85 11.33
N LEU A 12 35.40 -12.88 11.93
CA LEU A 12 34.13 -13.44 11.47
C LEU A 12 33.01 -12.45 11.82
N PHE A 13 32.47 -11.76 10.83
CA PHE A 13 31.19 -11.08 10.97
C PHE A 13 30.10 -12.15 10.98
N THR A 14 29.65 -12.56 12.17
CA THR A 14 28.41 -13.31 12.30
C THR A 14 27.26 -12.35 11.98
N GLY A 15 26.80 -12.37 10.74
CA GLY A 15 25.59 -11.65 10.34
C GLY A 15 24.41 -12.17 11.16
N VAL A 16 23.94 -11.37 12.10
CA VAL A 16 22.64 -11.61 12.75
C VAL A 16 21.58 -11.27 11.71
N SER A 17 20.97 -12.30 11.13
CA SER A 17 19.73 -12.13 10.37
C SER A 17 18.64 -11.77 11.37
N ILE A 18 18.39 -10.48 11.57
CA ILE A 18 17.16 -10.01 12.19
C ILE A 18 16.01 -10.45 11.28
N ALA A 19 15.18 -11.38 11.77
CA ALA A 19 13.91 -11.69 11.11
C ALA A 19 13.05 -10.42 11.19
N GLN A 20 13.00 -9.64 10.11
CA GLN A 20 12.02 -8.57 9.96
C GLN A 20 10.64 -9.22 10.01
N ASN A 21 9.91 -8.96 11.08
CA ASN A 21 8.50 -9.31 11.19
C ASN A 21 7.73 -8.33 10.30
N SER A 22 7.75 -8.55 8.99
CA SER A 22 7.01 -7.74 8.03
C SER A 22 5.52 -8.00 8.22
N THR A 23 4.88 -7.23 9.09
CA THR A 23 3.43 -7.27 9.26
C THR A 23 2.82 -6.68 7.99
N VAL A 24 1.94 -7.43 7.33
CA VAL A 24 1.19 -6.96 6.17
C VAL A 24 0.35 -5.75 6.62
N GLN A 25 0.53 -4.61 5.94
CA GLN A 25 -0.29 -3.44 6.19
C GLN A 25 -1.72 -3.65 5.70
N ILE A 26 -2.68 -2.96 6.30
CA ILE A 26 -4.07 -2.98 5.86
C ILE A 26 -4.43 -1.55 5.44
N ALA A 27 -4.70 -1.37 4.15
CA ALA A 27 -5.22 -0.12 3.62
C ALA A 27 -6.71 -0.02 3.97
N HIS A 28 -7.12 1.03 4.68
CA HIS A 28 -8.52 1.29 4.95
C HIS A 28 -9.05 2.20 3.85
N VAL A 29 -9.90 1.65 2.98
CA VAL A 29 -10.42 2.42 1.85
C VAL A 29 -11.93 2.55 1.91
N THR A 30 -12.45 3.69 1.46
CA THR A 30 -13.90 3.92 1.35
C THR A 30 -14.26 4.22 -0.09
N LEU A 31 -15.01 3.31 -0.70
CA LEU A 31 -15.54 3.49 -2.05
C LEU A 31 -16.76 4.41 -1.98
N ARG A 32 -16.77 5.50 -2.74
CA ARG A 32 -17.90 6.42 -2.86
C ARG A 32 -18.51 6.35 -4.26
N SER A 33 -19.83 6.13 -4.31
CA SER A 33 -20.59 6.13 -5.55
C SER A 33 -20.67 7.53 -6.17
N GLU A 34 -20.84 7.59 -7.48
CA GLU A 34 -21.29 8.83 -8.13
C GLU A 34 -22.76 9.10 -7.78
N GLY A 35 -23.10 10.37 -7.50
CA GLY A 35 -24.49 10.85 -7.43
C GLY A 35 -25.29 10.49 -6.19
N ASP A 36 -24.87 9.44 -5.46
CA ASP A 36 -25.54 8.97 -4.24
C ASP A 36 -24.59 9.01 -3.03
N ASP A 37 -25.12 9.24 -1.84
CA ASP A 37 -24.38 9.18 -0.56
C ASP A 37 -24.00 7.73 -0.14
N HIS A 38 -24.05 6.79 -1.10
CA HIS A 38 -23.63 5.42 -0.89
C HIS A 38 -22.10 5.34 -0.81
N SER A 39 -21.62 5.00 0.40
CA SER A 39 -20.23 4.74 0.69
C SER A 39 -20.06 3.34 1.28
N PHE A 40 -19.01 2.63 0.86
CA PHE A 40 -18.70 1.30 1.34
C PHE A 40 -17.26 1.25 1.86
N PRO A 41 -17.06 1.15 3.20
CA PRO A 41 -15.74 0.97 3.77
C PRO A 41 -15.25 -0.47 3.57
N MET A 42 -13.98 -0.64 3.27
CA MET A 42 -13.33 -1.93 3.13
C MET A 42 -11.86 -1.87 3.59
N SER A 43 -11.35 -3.02 4.00
CA SER A 43 -9.97 -3.20 4.41
C SER A 43 -9.25 -4.07 3.39
N VAL A 44 -8.18 -3.55 2.78
CA VAL A 44 -7.39 -4.26 1.77
C VAL A 44 -6.01 -4.58 2.35
N PRO A 45 -5.70 -5.85 2.64
CA PRO A 45 -4.35 -6.24 3.01
C PRO A 45 -3.38 -5.96 1.86
N ALA A 46 -2.23 -5.37 2.19
CA ALA A 46 -1.15 -5.08 1.25
C ALA A 46 -0.26 -6.31 0.99
N ASP A 47 -0.85 -7.50 0.92
CA ASP A 47 -0.16 -8.79 0.71
C ASP A 47 -0.04 -9.18 -0.77
N GLY A 48 -0.43 -8.29 -1.68
CA GLY A 48 -0.43 -8.51 -3.13
C GLY A 48 -1.56 -9.40 -3.63
N LYS A 49 -2.56 -9.73 -2.80
CA LYS A 49 -3.74 -10.49 -3.25
C LYS A 49 -4.93 -9.58 -3.55
N PRO A 50 -5.74 -9.93 -4.58
CA PRO A 50 -6.93 -9.16 -4.90
C PRO A 50 -8.00 -9.31 -3.82
N VAL A 51 -8.50 -8.18 -3.35
CA VAL A 51 -9.73 -8.10 -2.55
C VAL A 51 -10.87 -7.68 -3.48
N TYR A 52 -11.79 -8.61 -3.71
CA TYR A 52 -12.96 -8.38 -4.54
C TYR A 52 -14.01 -7.55 -3.79
N THR A 53 -14.51 -6.52 -4.43
CA THR A 53 -15.53 -5.62 -3.86
C THR A 53 -16.94 -6.24 -3.93
N TYR A 54 -17.19 -7.10 -4.93
CA TYR A 54 -18.50 -7.66 -5.29
C TYR A 54 -19.64 -6.62 -5.41
N SER A 55 -19.29 -5.35 -5.59
CA SER A 55 -20.25 -4.26 -5.79
C SER A 55 -20.55 -4.12 -7.27
N THR A 56 -21.79 -3.73 -7.60
CA THR A 56 -22.19 -3.33 -8.96
C THR A 56 -22.37 -1.81 -9.08
N LEU A 57 -22.08 -1.07 -8.00
CA LEU A 57 -22.27 0.39 -7.98
C LEU A 57 -21.12 1.09 -8.74
N PRO A 58 -21.41 2.17 -9.48
CA PRO A 58 -20.38 2.98 -10.13
C PRO A 58 -19.65 3.80 -9.07
N VAL A 59 -18.37 3.53 -8.87
CA VAL A 59 -17.51 4.25 -7.93
C VAL A 59 -16.86 5.42 -8.66
N GLN A 60 -16.96 6.61 -8.08
CA GLN A 60 -16.27 7.81 -8.58
C GLN A 60 -15.03 8.13 -7.77
N LYS A 61 -15.04 7.82 -6.46
CA LYS A 61 -13.98 8.22 -5.53
C LYS A 61 -13.65 7.08 -4.57
N ILE A 62 -12.36 6.93 -4.26
CA ILE A 62 -11.87 6.02 -3.23
C ILE A 62 -11.10 6.85 -2.22
N ASP A 63 -11.56 6.93 -0.99
CA ASP A 63 -10.82 7.58 0.08
C ASP A 63 -9.87 6.60 0.74
N ALA A 64 -8.65 7.04 1.01
CA ALA A 64 -7.62 6.30 1.71
C ALA A 64 -6.90 7.26 2.69
N PRO A 65 -7.25 7.25 3.98
CA PRO A 65 -6.69 8.17 4.97
C PRO A 65 -5.30 7.75 5.45
N ASP A 66 -4.94 6.47 5.29
CA ASP A 66 -3.77 5.84 5.92
C ASP A 66 -2.89 5.06 4.95
N PHE A 67 -3.18 5.11 3.64
CA PHE A 67 -2.46 4.35 2.63
C PHE A 67 -2.42 5.08 1.29
N ASP A 68 -1.28 5.06 0.59
CA ASP A 68 -1.18 5.62 -0.77
C ASP A 68 -1.68 4.60 -1.79
N VAL A 69 -3.00 4.60 -2.01
CA VAL A 69 -3.66 3.63 -2.89
C VAL A 69 -3.26 3.84 -4.35
N LEU A 70 -3.01 5.07 -4.78
CA LEU A 70 -2.67 5.32 -6.18
C LEU A 70 -1.29 4.77 -6.55
N GLN A 71 -0.32 4.78 -5.62
CA GLN A 71 1.03 4.29 -5.88
C GLN A 71 1.23 2.83 -5.47
N ALA A 72 0.59 2.39 -4.39
CA ALA A 72 0.82 1.08 -3.80
C ALA A 72 -0.29 0.05 -4.07
N CYS A 73 -1.34 0.42 -4.81
CA CYS A 73 -2.41 -0.51 -5.19
C CYS A 73 -2.72 -0.48 -6.69
N VAL A 74 -3.20 -1.62 -7.17
CA VAL A 74 -3.81 -1.79 -8.49
C VAL A 74 -5.33 -1.85 -8.29
N ILE A 75 -6.05 -0.95 -8.94
CA ILE A 75 -7.51 -0.89 -8.91
C ILE A 75 -8.03 -1.46 -10.22
N ASP A 76 -8.66 -2.62 -10.16
CA ASP A 76 -9.33 -3.22 -11.30
C ASP A 76 -10.76 -2.68 -11.41
N THR A 77 -11.12 -2.26 -12.62
CA THR A 77 -12.45 -1.76 -12.94
C THR A 77 -13.02 -2.53 -14.13
N VAL A 78 -14.34 -2.45 -14.34
CA VAL A 78 -15.03 -3.20 -15.40
C VAL A 78 -14.58 -2.81 -16.83
N GLY A 79 -14.04 -1.60 -17.00
CA GLY A 79 -13.48 -1.10 -18.25
C GLY A 79 -12.29 -0.16 -18.02
N PRO A 80 -11.73 0.45 -19.07
CA PRO A 80 -10.64 1.41 -18.92
C PRO A 80 -11.11 2.66 -18.16
N ALA A 81 -10.48 2.96 -17.02
CA ALA A 81 -10.62 4.23 -16.30
C ALA A 81 -9.30 4.97 -16.25
N ASN A 82 -9.41 6.29 -16.18
CA ASN A 82 -8.34 7.13 -15.70
C ASN A 82 -8.43 7.22 -14.17
N LEU A 83 -7.32 6.93 -13.50
CA LEU A 83 -7.17 7.08 -12.06
C LEU A 83 -6.32 8.32 -11.79
N SER A 84 -6.80 9.20 -10.93
CA SER A 84 -6.05 10.38 -10.48
C SER A 84 -6.17 10.56 -8.98
N SER A 85 -5.18 11.16 -8.33
CA SER A 85 -5.25 11.47 -6.90
C SER A 85 -5.63 12.93 -6.68
N THR A 86 -6.52 13.16 -5.72
CA THR A 86 -6.76 14.45 -5.09
C THR A 86 -6.65 14.28 -3.57
N ILE A 87 -6.56 15.38 -2.84
CA ILE A 87 -6.77 15.36 -1.39
C ILE A 87 -8.23 15.68 -1.11
N ALA A 88 -8.84 15.00 -0.15
CA ALA A 88 -10.20 15.26 0.28
C ALA A 88 -10.30 16.65 0.95
N SER A 89 -11.52 17.10 1.23
CA SER A 89 -11.79 18.42 1.84
C SER A 89 -11.20 18.60 3.24
N ASP A 90 -10.77 17.53 3.89
CA ASP A 90 -10.08 17.54 5.18
C ASP A 90 -8.59 17.88 5.06
N ASN A 91 -8.05 18.06 3.85
CA ASN A 91 -6.65 18.32 3.54
C ASN A 91 -5.67 17.23 4.01
N VAL A 92 -6.13 16.03 4.33
CA VAL A 92 -5.28 14.94 4.84
C VAL A 92 -5.54 13.64 4.07
N THR A 93 -6.80 13.30 3.82
CA THR A 93 -7.16 12.00 3.24
C THR A 93 -6.85 11.99 1.75
N GLN A 94 -6.08 11.00 1.29
CA GLN A 94 -5.90 10.77 -0.15
C GLN A 94 -7.22 10.30 -0.73
N GLN A 95 -7.61 10.84 -1.88
CA GLN A 95 -8.78 10.43 -2.62
C GLN A 95 -8.37 10.08 -4.05
N VAL A 96 -8.60 8.83 -4.46
CA VAL A 96 -8.44 8.40 -5.85
C VAL A 96 -9.75 8.65 -6.59
N VAL A 97 -9.70 9.44 -7.65
CA VAL A 97 -10.83 9.72 -8.55
C VAL A 97 -10.75 8.80 -9.76
N ILE A 98 -11.89 8.17 -10.07
CA ILE A 98 -12.08 7.28 -11.22
C ILE A 98 -12.93 8.01 -12.26
N ASP A 99 -12.38 8.20 -13.46
CA ASP A 99 -13.06 8.87 -14.56
C ASP A 99 -12.97 8.05 -15.87
N PRO A 100 -14.10 7.61 -16.47
CA PRO A 100 -15.48 7.79 -15.99
C PRO A 100 -15.81 6.93 -14.76
N PRO A 101 -16.81 7.32 -13.93
CA PRO A 101 -17.26 6.53 -12.80
C PRO A 101 -17.74 5.15 -13.23
N GLN A 102 -17.21 4.12 -12.60
CA GLN A 102 -17.51 2.74 -12.97
C GLN A 102 -17.27 1.78 -11.80
N THR A 103 -17.74 0.56 -11.97
CA THR A 103 -17.60 -0.48 -10.96
C THR A 103 -16.15 -0.91 -10.80
N VAL A 104 -15.65 -0.81 -9.56
CA VAL A 104 -14.38 -1.41 -9.12
C VAL A 104 -14.64 -2.88 -8.85
N THR A 105 -13.93 -3.78 -9.52
CA THR A 105 -14.09 -5.24 -9.38
C THR A 105 -13.19 -5.80 -8.29
N SER A 106 -11.95 -5.30 -8.21
CA SER A 106 -10.95 -5.73 -7.23
C SER A 106 -9.98 -4.61 -6.91
N ILE A 107 -9.43 -4.64 -5.70
CA ILE A 107 -8.31 -3.81 -5.29
C ILE A 107 -7.21 -4.73 -4.80
N THR A 108 -6.03 -4.60 -5.37
CA THR A 108 -4.84 -5.36 -4.97
C THR A 108 -3.79 -4.38 -4.47
N CYS A 109 -3.53 -4.37 -3.18
CA CYS A 109 -2.48 -3.53 -2.59
C CYS A 109 -1.21 -4.35 -2.36
N SER A 110 -0.05 -3.75 -2.58
CA SER A 110 1.25 -4.33 -2.30
C SER A 110 2.07 -3.33 -1.50
N GLY A 111 2.62 -3.78 -0.37
CA GLY A 111 3.48 -2.94 0.44
C GLY A 111 3.75 -3.58 1.78
N THR A 112 5.01 -3.51 2.21
CA THR A 112 5.40 -3.95 3.55
C THR A 112 5.73 -2.74 4.39
N CYS A 113 5.12 -2.63 5.58
CA CYS A 113 5.61 -1.70 6.59
C CYS A 113 6.94 -2.25 7.10
N ILE A 114 8.04 -1.58 6.77
CA ILE A 114 9.30 -1.87 7.43
C ILE A 114 9.41 -0.93 8.63
N GLU A 115 9.39 -1.51 9.83
CA GLU A 115 9.75 -0.76 11.03
C GLU A 115 11.23 -0.37 10.91
N THR A 116 11.48 0.92 10.67
CA THR A 116 12.81 1.50 10.89
C THR A 116 12.82 2.18 12.25
N TRP A 117 14.02 2.36 12.84
CA TRP A 117 14.22 2.84 14.21
C TRP A 117 13.60 4.21 14.54
N SER A 118 12.94 4.88 13.59
CA SER A 118 12.22 6.14 13.81
C SER A 118 11.02 6.40 12.88
N GLU A 119 10.70 5.52 11.91
CA GLU A 119 9.65 5.80 10.91
C GLU A 119 9.12 4.51 10.24
N PHE A 120 7.83 4.50 9.90
CA PHE A 120 7.24 3.49 9.04
C PHE A 120 7.49 3.88 7.57
N ILE A 121 8.36 3.13 6.89
CA ILE A 121 8.65 3.35 5.46
C ILE A 121 7.86 2.34 4.64
N PHE A 122 7.14 2.85 3.63
CA PHE A 122 6.55 2.06 2.56
C PHE A 122 7.63 1.73 1.53
N VAL A 123 7.84 0.43 1.29
CA VAL A 123 8.77 -0.10 0.27
C VAL A 123 8.01 -0.93 -0.74
#